data_AF-A0A6J5XB71-F1
#
_entry.id   AF-A0A6J5XB71-F1
#
_cell.length_a   1.000
_cell.length_b   1.000
_cell.length_c   1.000
_cell.angle_alpha   90.00
_cell.angle_beta   90.00
_cell.angle_gamma   90.00
#
_symmetry.space_group_name_H-M   'P 1'
#
loop_
_entity.id
_entity.type
_entity.pdbx_description
1 polymer ?
#
loop_
_entity_poly.entity_id
_entity_poly.type
_entity_poly.pdbx_seq_one_letter_code
_entity_poly.pdbx_strand_id
1 'polypeptide(L)'
;MELDSMTEETRLLTLIEGVLAANIFDWGSRACVDLYHKGTIIEIYRMSRNKMQRPWRVDDFDVFKERMLGSGDKKPRPHKRALLFVDNSGADVILGMLPLARELLRRGTEVVLVANSLPALNDVTAMELPEIVAEAAKVGFKHD
;
A
#
# COMPACT_ATOMS: atom_id res chain seq x y z
N MET A 1 -2.79 -9.02 11.53
CA MET A 1 -2.78 -10.26 10.71
C MET A 1 -1.61 -10.12 9.76
N GLU A 2 -0.74 -11.13 9.67
CA GLU A 2 0.48 -11.07 8.88
C GLU A 2 0.17 -11.37 7.41
N LEU A 3 0.56 -10.49 6.48
CA LEU A 3 0.23 -10.61 5.06
C LEU A 3 0.73 -11.94 4.46
N ASP A 4 1.89 -12.42 4.89
CA ASP A 4 2.55 -13.57 4.28
C ASP A 4 1.89 -14.92 4.58
N SER A 5 1.04 -15.00 5.60
CA SER A 5 0.28 -16.21 5.91
C SER A 5 -1.06 -16.31 5.16
N MET A 6 -1.43 -15.29 4.39
CA MET A 6 -2.71 -15.24 3.67
C MET A 6 -2.64 -15.94 2.31
N THR A 7 -3.79 -16.39 1.82
CA THR A 7 -3.94 -16.85 0.42
C THR A 7 -3.67 -15.70 -0.56
N GLU A 8 -3.28 -15.99 -1.81
CA GLU A 8 -2.96 -14.94 -2.81
C GLU A 8 -4.13 -13.96 -3.01
N GLU A 9 -5.37 -14.46 -3.05
CA GLU A 9 -6.57 -13.64 -3.21
C GLU A 9 -6.83 -12.73 -2.00
N THR A 10 -6.85 -13.29 -0.80
CA THR A 10 -7.06 -12.51 0.44
C THR A 10 -5.94 -11.51 0.64
N ARG A 11 -4.69 -11.90 0.35
CA ARG A 11 -3.52 -11.02 0.44
C ARG A 11 -3.64 -9.85 -0.52
N LEU A 12 -4.05 -10.09 -1.77
CA LEU A 12 -4.20 -9.04 -2.77
C LEU A 12 -5.28 -8.02 -2.35
N LEU A 13 -6.44 -8.49 -1.87
CA LEU A 13 -7.48 -7.60 -1.36
C LEU A 13 -6.98 -6.79 -0.15
N THR A 14 -6.33 -7.49 0.80
CA THR A 14 -5.74 -6.85 1.97
C THR A 14 -4.68 -5.82 1.58
N LEU A 15 -3.92 -6.00 0.50
CA LEU A 15 -2.95 -4.99 0.06
C LEU A 15 -3.65 -3.75 -0.51
N ILE A 16 -4.68 -3.92 -1.33
CA ILE A 16 -5.39 -2.79 -1.96
C ILE A 16 -6.18 -1.97 -0.94
N GLU A 17 -6.90 -2.63 -0.03
CA GLU A 17 -7.48 -1.96 1.13
C GLU A 17 -6.42 -1.22 1.95
N GLY A 18 -5.15 -1.65 1.89
CA GLY A 18 -4.04 -1.13 2.68
C GLY A 18 -3.59 0.19 2.14
N VAL A 19 -3.38 0.25 0.82
CA VAL A 19 -3.15 1.47 0.06
C VAL A 19 -4.27 2.49 0.32
N LEU A 20 -5.53 2.09 0.14
CA LEU A 20 -6.68 3.00 0.35
C LEU A 20 -6.79 3.51 1.79
N ALA A 21 -6.54 2.63 2.77
CA ALA A 21 -6.61 3.01 4.18
C ALA A 21 -5.43 3.85 4.65
N ALA A 22 -4.24 3.65 4.07
CA ALA A 22 -3.01 4.29 4.51
C ALA A 22 -2.89 5.75 4.04
N ASN A 23 -3.63 6.12 2.99
CA ASN A 23 -3.80 7.49 2.56
C ASN A 23 -4.76 8.29 3.47
N ILE A 24 -4.48 8.28 4.78
CA ILE A 24 -5.34 8.84 5.84
C ILE A 24 -5.42 10.35 5.73
N PHE A 25 -4.33 11.03 5.34
CA PHE A 25 -4.27 12.50 5.26
C PHE A 25 -5.33 13.09 4.32
N ASP A 26 -5.68 12.35 3.27
CA ASP A 26 -6.66 12.77 2.27
C ASP A 26 -8.12 12.64 2.72
N TRP A 27 -8.36 12.07 3.90
CA TRP A 27 -9.73 11.90 4.43
C TRP A 27 -10.32 13.19 5.00
N GLY A 28 -9.58 14.30 4.91
CA GLY A 28 -10.02 15.64 5.30
C GLY A 28 -9.65 16.01 6.74
N SER A 29 -9.42 17.30 6.94
CA SER A 29 -8.80 17.86 8.16
C SER A 29 -9.57 17.53 9.45
N ARG A 30 -10.91 17.52 9.43
CA ARG A 30 -11.70 17.37 10.67
C ARG A 30 -11.67 15.95 11.24
N ALA A 31 -11.80 14.94 10.38
CA ALA A 31 -11.72 13.54 10.81
C ALA A 31 -10.28 13.16 11.18
N CYS A 32 -9.29 13.66 10.43
CA CYS A 32 -7.87 13.41 10.73
C CYS A 32 -7.45 14.03 12.07
N VAL A 33 -7.78 15.30 12.32
CA VAL A 33 -7.40 15.99 13.56
C VAL A 33 -7.98 15.29 14.79
N ASP A 34 -9.26 14.90 14.75
CA ASP A 34 -9.89 14.17 15.85
C ASP A 34 -9.25 12.79 16.08
N LEU A 35 -8.76 12.13 15.02
CA LEU A 35 -8.07 10.85 15.09
C LEU A 35 -6.66 11.00 15.68
N TYR A 36 -5.89 12.01 15.26
CA TYR A 36 -4.55 12.30 15.79
C TYR A 36 -4.56 12.67 17.28
N HIS A 37 -5.62 13.30 17.77
CA HIS A 37 -5.75 13.59 19.20
C HIS A 37 -6.16 12.40 20.06
N LYS A 38 -6.65 11.30 19.45
CA LYS A 38 -7.26 10.17 20.17
C LYS A 38 -6.49 8.86 20.06
N GLY A 39 -5.43 8.78 19.25
CA GLY A 39 -4.65 7.56 19.09
C GLY A 39 -3.36 7.74 18.29
N THR A 40 -2.54 6.69 18.30
CA THR A 40 -1.32 6.57 17.51
C THR A 40 -1.63 6.38 16.03
N ILE A 41 -0.68 6.71 15.15
CA ILE A 41 -0.82 6.52 13.69
C ILE A 41 -1.22 5.07 13.31
N ILE A 42 -0.75 4.08 14.07
CA ILE A 42 -1.09 2.67 13.87
C ILE A 42 -2.56 2.39 14.22
N GLU A 43 -3.09 2.98 15.28
CA GLU A 43 -4.50 2.83 15.66
C GLU A 43 -5.41 3.49 14.61
N ILE A 44 -5.03 4.67 14.15
CA ILE A 44 -5.76 5.39 13.10
C ILE A 44 -5.77 4.55 11.81
N TYR A 45 -4.62 4.00 11.40
CA TYR A 45 -4.54 3.10 10.26
C TYR A 45 -5.44 1.87 10.42
N ARG A 46 -5.43 1.21 11.59
CA ARG A 46 -6.30 0.06 11.87
C ARG A 46 -7.79 0.43 11.79
N MET A 47 -8.17 1.61 12.30
CA MET A 47 -9.54 2.11 12.19
C MET A 47 -9.92 2.41 10.75
N SER A 48 -9.02 3.02 9.97
CA SER A 48 -9.18 3.32 8.55
C SER A 48 -9.39 2.03 7.74
N ARG A 49 -8.53 1.04 7.97
CA ARG A 49 -8.61 -0.31 7.41
C ARG A 49 -9.98 -0.95 7.59
N ASN A 50 -10.55 -0.89 8.79
CA ASN A 50 -11.86 -1.49 9.07
C ASN A 50 -13.02 -0.83 8.29
N LYS A 51 -12.81 0.39 7.80
CA LYS A 51 -13.80 1.13 6.99
C LYS A 51 -13.65 0.87 5.49
N MET A 52 -12.58 0.22 5.02
CA MET A 52 -12.36 -0.10 3.60
C MET A 52 -13.20 -1.30 3.15
N GLN A 53 -14.51 -1.26 3.37
CA GLN A 53 -15.41 -2.33 2.97
C GLN A 53 -15.90 -2.10 1.54
N ARG A 54 -15.82 -3.15 0.71
CA ARG A 54 -16.39 -3.16 -0.63
C ARG A 54 -17.93 -3.25 -0.56
N PRO A 55 -18.68 -2.73 -1.55
CA PRO A 55 -18.17 -2.03 -2.74
C PRO A 55 -17.74 -0.60 -2.43
N TRP A 56 -16.63 -0.18 -3.00
CA TRP A 56 -16.25 1.23 -3.00
C TRP A 56 -17.07 2.03 -4.02
N ARG A 57 -16.97 3.36 -3.97
CA ARG A 57 -17.69 4.26 -4.89
C ARG A 57 -17.40 3.95 -6.36
N VAL A 58 -16.14 3.62 -6.65
CA VAL A 58 -15.68 3.04 -7.92
C VAL A 58 -14.83 1.84 -7.52
N ASP A 59 -15.26 0.64 -7.91
CA ASP A 59 -14.68 -0.62 -7.44
C ASP A 59 -14.39 -1.55 -8.62
N ASP A 60 -13.18 -1.42 -9.17
CA ASP A 60 -12.66 -2.28 -10.22
C ASP A 60 -11.75 -3.40 -9.66
N PHE A 61 -11.86 -3.70 -8.36
CA PHE A 61 -10.95 -4.65 -7.72
C PHE A 61 -11.04 -6.04 -8.35
N ASP A 62 -12.23 -6.52 -8.73
CA ASP A 62 -12.37 -7.85 -9.32
C ASP A 62 -11.72 -7.94 -10.70
N VAL A 63 -11.78 -6.86 -11.50
CA VAL A 63 -11.06 -6.75 -12.78
C VAL A 63 -9.55 -6.75 -12.56
N PHE A 64 -9.08 -5.98 -11.58
CA PHE A 64 -7.67 -5.96 -11.20
C PHE A 64 -7.20 -7.33 -10.68
N LYS A 65 -7.99 -7.99 -9.84
CA LYS A 65 -7.74 -9.33 -9.31
C LYS A 65 -7.62 -10.35 -10.43
N GLU A 66 -8.54 -10.36 -11.38
CA GLU A 66 -8.47 -11.25 -12.55
C GLU A 66 -7.20 -10.99 -13.37
N ARG A 67 -6.82 -9.73 -13.60
CA ARG A 67 -5.57 -9.41 -14.29
C ARG A 67 -4.33 -9.90 -13.53
N MET A 68 -4.37 -9.88 -12.20
CA MET A 68 -3.25 -10.22 -11.33
C MET A 68 -3.13 -11.73 -11.09
N LEU A 69 -4.24 -12.43 -10.86
CA LEU A 69 -4.26 -13.82 -10.42
C LEU A 69 -4.79 -14.77 -11.50
N GLY A 70 -5.51 -14.25 -12.49
CA GLY A 70 -6.18 -15.03 -13.54
C GLY A 70 -7.56 -15.51 -13.13
N SER A 71 -8.14 -16.33 -14.00
CA SER A 71 -9.39 -17.05 -13.77
C SER A 71 -9.17 -18.55 -13.97
N GLY A 72 -9.63 -19.36 -13.00
CA GLY A 72 -9.37 -20.81 -12.95
C GLY A 72 -7.89 -21.15 -12.79
N ASP A 73 -7.41 -22.16 -13.53
CA ASP A 73 -6.03 -22.68 -13.40
C ASP A 73 -4.98 -21.87 -14.19
N LYS A 74 -5.40 -20.84 -14.94
CA LYS A 74 -4.50 -20.07 -15.80
C LYS A 74 -3.90 -18.88 -15.07
N LYS A 75 -2.68 -19.03 -14.55
CA LYS A 75 -1.92 -17.89 -14.01
C LYS A 75 -1.48 -16.94 -15.14
N PRO A 76 -1.81 -15.64 -15.07
CA PRO A 76 -1.43 -14.68 -16.09
C PRO A 76 0.07 -14.38 -15.99
N ARG A 77 0.66 -13.94 -17.10
CA ARG A 77 2.05 -13.44 -17.07
C ARG A 77 2.13 -12.20 -16.16
N PRO A 78 3.14 -12.12 -15.27
CA PRO A 78 3.40 -10.91 -14.49
C PRO A 78 3.59 -9.69 -15.39
N HIS A 79 3.32 -8.51 -14.84
CA HIS A 79 3.71 -7.28 -15.51
C HIS A 79 5.23 -7.22 -15.58
N LYS A 80 5.78 -6.74 -16.71
CA LYS A 80 7.23 -6.56 -16.82
C LYS A 80 7.71 -5.49 -15.84
N ARG A 81 6.95 -4.39 -15.73
CA ARG A 81 7.25 -3.25 -14.87
C ARG A 81 5.97 -2.60 -14.35
N ALA A 82 5.99 -2.10 -13.12
CA ALA A 82 4.96 -1.28 -12.51
C ALA A 82 5.57 0.05 -12.04
N LEU A 83 4.91 1.16 -12.37
CA LEU A 83 5.23 2.49 -11.86
C LEU A 83 4.21 2.81 -10.78
N LEU A 84 4.67 2.97 -9.55
CA LEU A 84 3.85 3.33 -8.41
C LEU A 84 4.11 4.79 -8.06
N PHE A 85 3.15 5.66 -8.40
CA PHE A 85 3.16 7.04 -7.97
C PHE A 85 2.76 7.06 -6.50
N VAL A 86 3.73 7.36 -5.63
CA VAL A 86 3.50 7.47 -4.19
C VAL A 86 3.09 8.89 -3.86
N ASP A 87 2.23 9.03 -2.86
CA ASP A 87 1.62 10.30 -2.51
C ASP A 87 2.21 10.78 -1.18
N ASN A 88 1.62 10.35 -0.07
CA ASN A 88 1.93 10.89 1.25
C ASN A 88 3.10 10.16 1.95
N SER A 89 3.89 10.92 2.70
CA SER A 89 4.87 10.38 3.66
C SER A 89 4.18 9.62 4.80
N GLY A 90 4.96 8.83 5.55
CA GLY A 90 4.46 8.14 6.74
C GLY A 90 3.63 6.90 6.39
N ALA A 91 2.41 6.81 6.93
CA ALA A 91 1.61 5.58 6.84
C ALA A 91 1.33 5.15 5.40
N ASP A 92 1.05 6.08 4.48
CA ASP A 92 0.76 5.78 3.08
C ASP A 92 1.91 5.02 2.41
N VAL A 93 3.10 5.63 2.34
CA VAL A 93 4.27 4.97 1.76
C VAL A 93 4.67 3.69 2.53
N ILE A 94 4.69 3.70 3.86
CA ILE A 94 5.21 2.59 4.68
C ILE A 94 4.24 1.40 4.77
N LEU A 95 2.95 1.64 5.00
CA LEU A 95 1.95 0.61 5.30
C LEU A 95 1.05 0.29 4.10
N GLY A 96 0.96 1.18 3.11
CA GLY A 96 0.22 0.98 1.87
C GLY A 96 1.15 0.59 0.71
N MET A 97 1.97 1.53 0.26
CA MET A 97 2.68 1.43 -1.02
C MET A 97 3.84 0.43 -1.00
N LEU A 98 4.68 0.41 0.04
CA LEU A 98 5.79 -0.55 0.14
C LEU A 98 5.33 -2.01 0.23
N PRO A 99 4.28 -2.38 1.00
CA PRO A 99 3.72 -3.73 0.96
C PRO A 99 3.19 -4.13 -0.42
N LEU A 100 2.52 -3.23 -1.14
CA LEU A 100 2.07 -3.49 -2.51
C LEU A 100 3.26 -3.67 -3.47
N ALA A 101 4.28 -2.81 -3.37
CA ALA A 101 5.52 -2.93 -4.12
C ALA A 101 6.18 -4.30 -3.88
N ARG A 102 6.24 -4.75 -2.62
CA ARG A 102 6.78 -6.07 -2.25
C ARG A 102 6.00 -7.22 -2.91
N GLU A 103 4.68 -7.15 -2.95
CA GLU A 103 3.88 -8.19 -3.62
C GLU A 103 4.10 -8.22 -5.14
N LEU A 104 4.26 -7.06 -5.77
CA LEU A 104 4.61 -6.98 -7.19
C LEU A 104 6.00 -7.58 -7.46
N LEU A 105 6.98 -7.26 -6.61
CA LEU A 105 8.33 -7.84 -6.68
C LEU A 105 8.31 -9.37 -6.49
N ARG A 106 7.53 -9.90 -5.53
CA ARG A 106 7.36 -11.35 -5.32
C ARG A 106 6.81 -12.07 -6.56
N ARG A 107 6.07 -11.36 -7.41
CA ARG A 107 5.52 -11.88 -8.67
C ARG A 107 6.49 -11.72 -9.85
N GLY A 108 7.70 -11.21 -9.64
CA GLY A 108 8.69 -10.96 -10.68
C GLY A 108 8.45 -9.69 -11.51
N THR A 109 7.63 -8.75 -11.00
CA THR A 109 7.43 -7.43 -11.64
C THR A 109 8.54 -6.48 -11.20
N GLU A 110 9.19 -5.79 -12.14
CA GLU A 110 10.07 -4.67 -11.80
C GLU A 110 9.24 -3.51 -11.24
N VAL A 111 9.61 -2.94 -10.09
CA VAL A 111 8.85 -1.85 -9.46
C VAL A 111 9.67 -0.57 -9.45
N VAL A 112 9.06 0.52 -9.91
CA VAL A 112 9.60 1.88 -9.83
C VAL A 112 8.68 2.70 -8.93
N LEU A 113 9.21 3.20 -7.81
CA LEU A 113 8.51 4.19 -6.98
C LEU A 113 8.77 5.58 -7.57
N VAL A 114 7.70 6.31 -7.88
CA VAL A 114 7.73 7.64 -8.48
C VAL A 114 7.22 8.64 -7.45
N ALA A 115 8.00 9.65 -7.13
CA ALA A 115 7.73 10.63 -6.09
C ALA A 115 8.08 12.05 -6.55
N ASN A 116 7.64 13.05 -5.79
CA ASN A 116 7.89 14.45 -6.09
C ASN A 116 9.40 14.79 -6.03
N SER A 117 9.85 15.67 -6.92
CA SER A 117 11.25 16.16 -6.90
C SER A 117 11.49 17.22 -5.83
N LEU A 118 10.43 17.95 -5.44
CA LEU A 118 10.46 19.01 -4.44
C LEU A 118 9.32 18.79 -3.42
N PRO A 119 9.47 19.28 -2.17
CA PRO A 119 8.43 19.15 -1.17
C PRO A 119 7.11 19.81 -1.57
N ALA A 120 6.00 19.12 -1.34
CA ALA A 120 4.64 19.64 -1.45
C ALA A 120 3.82 19.08 -0.29
N LEU A 121 3.37 19.94 0.63
CA LEU A 121 2.68 19.53 1.86
C LEU A 121 3.43 18.40 2.60
N ASN A 122 2.84 17.21 2.66
CA ASN A 122 3.40 16.01 3.29
C ASN A 122 3.68 14.89 2.28
N ASP A 123 3.68 15.20 0.98
CA ASP A 123 4.05 14.27 -0.07
C ASP A 123 5.49 13.81 0.12
N VAL A 124 5.74 12.52 -0.12
CA VAL A 124 7.11 11.98 -0.07
C VAL A 124 7.90 12.45 -1.30
N THR A 125 9.16 12.79 -1.10
CA THR A 125 10.06 13.17 -2.19
C THR A 125 10.90 11.99 -2.68
N ALA A 126 11.34 12.07 -3.94
CA ALA A 126 12.25 11.10 -4.54
C ALA A 126 13.62 11.03 -3.82
N MET A 127 13.99 12.09 -3.10
CA MET A 127 15.22 12.14 -2.31
C MET A 127 15.10 11.43 -0.95
N GLU A 128 13.89 11.36 -0.38
CA GLU A 128 13.61 10.69 0.90
C GLU A 128 13.37 9.18 0.72
N LEU A 129 12.80 8.78 -0.43
CA LEU A 129 12.46 7.38 -0.72
C LEU A 129 13.61 6.38 -0.51
N PRO A 130 14.87 6.64 -0.93
CA PRO A 130 15.96 5.68 -0.74
C PRO A 130 16.22 5.33 0.73
N GLU A 131 16.20 6.32 1.62
CA GLU A 131 16.40 6.09 3.06
C GLU A 131 15.21 5.37 3.67
N ILE A 132 13.98 5.77 3.32
CA ILE A 132 12.74 5.11 3.75
C ILE A 132 12.76 3.62 3.38
N VAL A 133 13.12 3.31 2.12
CA VAL A 133 13.20 1.92 1.63
C VAL A 133 14.31 1.15 2.36
N ALA A 134 15.46 1.77 2.59
CA ALA A 134 16.58 1.15 3.29
C ALA A 134 16.21 0.80 4.75
N GLU A 135 15.53 1.71 5.46
CA GLU A 135 15.05 1.44 6.82
C GLU A 135 13.97 0.36 6.85
N ALA A 136 13.01 0.39 5.93
CA ALA A 136 11.98 -0.63 5.83
C ALA A 136 12.58 -2.03 5.56
N ALA A 137 13.64 -2.11 4.76
CA ALA A 137 14.31 -3.37 4.44
C ALA A 137 14.93 -4.03 5.69
N LYS A 138 15.38 -3.25 6.70
CA LYS A 138 15.99 -3.80 7.93
C LYS A 138 15.02 -4.67 8.74
N VAL A 139 13.71 -4.43 8.62
CA VAL A 139 12.69 -5.16 9.36
C VAL A 139 12.45 -6.56 8.76
N GLY A 140 12.74 -6.73 7.46
CA GLY A 140 12.55 -8.00 6.74
C GLY A 140 13.59 -9.09 7.01
N PHE A 141 14.71 -8.77 7.66
CA PHE A 141 15.83 -9.71 7.89
C PHE A 141 15.88 -10.31 9.30
N LYS A 142 14.85 -10.09 10.14
CA LYS A 142 14.87 -10.55 11.54
C LYS A 142 14.36 -11.98 11.77
N HIS A 143 13.97 -12.71 10.74
CA HIS A 143 13.44 -14.08 10.88
C HIS A 143 13.87 -15.02 9.73
N ASP A 144 15.19 -15.16 9.54
CA ASP A 144 15.80 -16.35 8.92
C ASP A 144 16.71 -17.05 9.95
#